data_AF-A0A6P0N369-F1
#
_entry.id   AF-A0A6P0N369-F1
#
_cell.length_a   1.000
_cell.length_b   1.000
_cell.length_c   1.000
_cell.angle_alpha   90.00
_cell.angle_beta   90.00
_cell.angle_gamma   90.00
#
_symmetry.space_group_name_H-M   'P 1'
#
loop_
_entity.id
_entity.type
_entity.pdbx_description
1 polymer ?
#
loop_
_entity_poly.entity_id
_entity_poly.type
_entity_poly.pdbx_seq_one_letter_code
_entity_poly.pdbx_strand_id
1 'polypeptide(L)'
;MPNALKRLSQHQFVLSWLLGGILFRCIIAFWLYPGIDEAYYYVYSLHLDWSYFDHPVLVALTTGFGPWITGEVSQFTIRLGSLILYTGSLLLLYLTSTHLFNTKAAQLTLASATIIPIFQIGFGVLSLPDSPLIFFW
;
A
#
# COMPACT_ATOMS: atom_id res chain seq x y z
N MET A 1 -6.71 -33.32 -12.08
CA MET A 1 -7.81 -32.70 -11.32
C MET A 1 -7.41 -32.11 -9.95
N PRO A 2 -6.66 -32.78 -9.05
CA PRO A 2 -6.35 -32.21 -7.71
C PRO A 2 -5.51 -30.92 -7.73
N ASN A 3 -4.66 -30.74 -8.75
CA ASN A 3 -3.84 -29.52 -8.90
C ASN A 3 -4.67 -28.26 -9.23
N ALA A 4 -5.80 -28.41 -9.93
CA ALA A 4 -6.65 -27.27 -10.31
C ALA A 4 -7.37 -26.69 -9.08
N LEU A 5 -7.94 -27.55 -8.24
CA LEU A 5 -8.62 -27.14 -6.99
C LEU A 5 -7.65 -26.48 -6.01
N LYS A 6 -6.44 -27.04 -5.86
CA LYS A 6 -5.40 -26.47 -5.00
C LYS A 6 -4.97 -25.08 -5.49
N ARG A 7 -4.83 -24.90 -6.80
CA ARG A 7 -4.51 -23.61 -7.41
C ARG A 7 -5.64 -22.59 -7.23
N LEU A 8 -6.89 -22.98 -7.40
CA LEU A 8 -8.05 -22.13 -7.14
C LEU A 8 -8.10 -21.67 -5.68
N SER A 9 -7.93 -22.59 -4.73
CA SER A 9 -7.88 -22.28 -3.30
C SER A 9 -6.75 -21.29 -2.96
N GLN A 10 -5.59 -21.45 -3.58
CA GLN A 10 -4.47 -20.52 -3.42
C GLN A 10 -4.81 -19.11 -3.94
N HIS A 11 -5.41 -19.00 -5.13
CA HIS A 11 -5.82 -17.71 -5.68
C HIS A 11 -6.89 -17.04 -4.81
N GLN A 12 -7.87 -17.80 -4.32
CA GLN A 12 -8.89 -17.31 -3.39
C GLN A 12 -8.26 -16.80 -2.09
N PHE A 13 -7.28 -17.53 -1.53
CA PHE A 13 -6.56 -17.06 -0.35
C PHE A 13 -5.91 -15.69 -0.60
N VAL A 14 -5.10 -15.57 -1.66
CA VAL A 14 -4.40 -14.32 -1.97
C VAL A 14 -5.37 -13.18 -2.20
N LEU A 15 -6.43 -13.39 -2.99
CA LEU A 15 -7.45 -12.39 -3.24
C LEU A 15 -8.16 -11.96 -1.95
N SER A 16 -8.56 -12.90 -1.11
CA SER A 16 -9.22 -12.59 0.17
C SER A 16 -8.33 -11.77 1.10
N TRP A 17 -7.03 -12.07 1.16
CA TRP A 17 -6.08 -11.30 1.99
C TRP A 17 -5.82 -9.90 1.44
N LEU A 18 -5.63 -9.76 0.12
CA LEU A 18 -5.44 -8.45 -0.51
C LEU A 18 -6.69 -7.59 -0.38
N LEU A 19 -7.87 -8.14 -0.67
CA LEU A 19 -9.15 -7.44 -0.58
C LEU A 19 -9.52 -7.11 0.88
N GLY A 20 -9.40 -8.07 1.79
CA GLY A 20 -9.64 -7.83 3.21
C GLY A 20 -8.67 -6.79 3.79
N GLY A 21 -7.39 -6.89 3.42
CA GLY A 21 -6.35 -5.96 3.83
C GLY A 21 -6.56 -4.55 3.31
N ILE A 22 -6.89 -4.36 2.03
CA ILE A 22 -7.16 -3.02 1.48
C ILE A 22 -8.46 -2.45 2.05
N LEU A 23 -9.52 -3.25 2.23
CA LEU A 23 -10.76 -2.78 2.84
C LEU A 23 -10.53 -2.28 4.27
N PHE A 24 -9.79 -3.02 5.09
CA PHE A 24 -9.44 -2.60 6.44
C PHE A 24 -8.62 -1.30 6.44
N ARG A 25 -7.62 -1.19 5.56
CA ARG A 25 -6.82 0.04 5.42
C ARG A 25 -7.65 1.22 4.92
N CYS A 26 -8.59 1.03 4.00
CA CYS A 26 -9.52 2.07 3.55
C CYS A 26 -10.41 2.58 4.68
N ILE A 27 -10.90 1.69 5.56
CA ILE A 27 -11.66 2.10 6.75
C ILE A 27 -10.80 3.00 7.64
N ILE A 28 -9.57 2.60 7.94
CA ILE A 28 -8.67 3.44 8.76
C ILE A 28 -8.39 4.77 8.03
N ALA A 29 -8.04 4.72 6.75
CA ALA A 29 -7.74 5.89 5.94
C ALA A 29 -8.89 6.90 5.91
N PHE A 30 -10.14 6.42 5.97
CA PHE A 30 -11.33 7.25 5.97
C PHE A 30 -11.61 7.93 7.32
N TRP A 31 -11.22 7.34 8.45
CA TRP A 31 -11.55 7.86 9.79
C TRP A 31 -10.36 8.52 10.52
N LEU A 32 -9.14 8.11 10.21
CA LEU A 32 -7.93 8.60 10.86
C LEU A 32 -7.58 10.00 10.35
N TYR A 33 -7.52 10.99 11.24
CA TYR A 33 -7.06 12.33 10.88
C TYR A 33 -5.61 12.32 10.37
N PRO A 34 -5.26 13.20 9.41
CA PRO A 34 -3.92 13.23 8.85
C PRO A 34 -2.92 13.84 9.84
N GLY A 35 -1.70 13.30 9.83
CA GLY A 35 -0.59 13.83 10.62
C GLY A 35 0.10 15.02 9.95
N ILE A 36 1.11 15.56 10.64
CA ILE A 36 1.95 16.66 10.11
C ILE A 36 2.65 16.23 8.83
N ASP A 37 3.20 15.01 8.79
CA ASP A 37 3.92 14.49 7.62
C ASP A 37 3.03 14.43 6.39
N GLU A 38 1.79 13.95 6.52
CA GLU A 38 0.84 13.85 5.40
C GLU A 38 0.41 15.23 4.89
N ALA A 39 0.20 16.19 5.81
CA ALA A 39 -0.09 17.57 5.44
C ALA A 39 1.11 18.21 4.70
N TYR A 40 2.32 17.91 5.17
CA TYR A 40 3.57 18.38 4.58
C TYR A 40 3.77 17.82 3.16
N TYR A 41 3.61 16.51 2.97
CA TYR A 41 3.71 15.88 1.65
C TYR A 41 2.57 16.25 0.71
N TYR A 42 1.40 16.61 1.24
CA TYR A 42 0.34 17.18 0.42
C TYR A 42 0.76 18.54 -0.16
N VAL A 43 1.44 19.41 0.61
CA VAL A 43 2.01 20.65 0.07
C VAL A 43 3.04 20.36 -1.02
N TYR A 44 3.85 19.31 -0.88
CA TYR A 44 4.77 18.89 -1.94
C TYR A 44 4.02 18.55 -3.25
N SER A 45 2.86 17.92 -3.14
CA SER A 45 2.03 17.60 -4.32
C SER A 45 1.50 18.85 -5.05
N LEU A 46 1.42 19.99 -4.37
CA LEU A 46 1.03 21.27 -4.98
C LEU A 46 2.20 21.98 -5.68
N HIS A 47 3.44 21.66 -5.32
CA HIS A 47 4.64 22.35 -5.78
C HIS A 47 5.72 21.39 -6.27
N LEU A 48 5.34 20.39 -7.06
CA LEU A 48 6.21 19.29 -7.47
C LEU A 48 7.61 19.73 -7.93
N ASP A 49 8.61 19.12 -7.33
CA ASP A 49 10.02 19.21 -7.71
C ASP A 49 10.62 17.79 -7.71
N TRP A 50 11.72 17.59 -8.43
CA TRP A 50 12.39 16.29 -8.56
C TRP A 50 12.87 15.74 -7.22
N SER A 51 13.23 16.63 -6.30
CA SER A 51 13.53 16.31 -4.91
C SER A 51 13.31 17.54 -4.06
N TYR A 52 12.78 17.33 -2.86
CA TYR A 52 12.93 18.29 -1.77
C TYR A 52 14.22 17.96 -1.02
N PHE A 53 14.61 18.82 -0.09
CA PHE A 53 15.82 18.65 0.70
C PHE A 53 15.86 17.30 1.45
N ASP A 54 14.70 16.80 1.85
CA ASP A 54 14.55 15.65 2.74
C ASP A 54 13.94 14.41 2.06
N HIS A 55 13.20 14.56 0.95
CA HIS A 55 12.50 13.45 0.29
C HIS A 55 12.48 13.56 -1.25
N PRO A 56 12.51 12.42 -1.97
CA PRO A 56 12.36 12.39 -3.42
C PRO A 56 10.91 12.68 -3.85
N VAL A 57 10.71 13.06 -5.11
CA VAL A 57 9.39 13.41 -5.70
C VAL A 57 8.30 12.35 -5.52
N LEU A 58 8.67 11.07 -5.37
CA LEU A 58 7.71 9.97 -5.30
C LEU A 58 6.69 10.15 -4.17
N VAL A 59 7.09 10.65 -2.99
CA VAL A 59 6.14 10.88 -1.88
C VAL A 59 5.09 11.94 -2.24
N ALA A 60 5.49 12.96 -3.01
CA ALA A 60 4.59 14.00 -3.49
C ALA A 60 3.61 13.44 -4.54
N LEU A 61 4.12 12.61 -5.46
CA LEU A 61 3.29 11.95 -6.48
C LEU A 61 2.26 11.00 -5.86
N THR A 62 2.67 10.20 -4.87
CA THR A 62 1.75 9.26 -4.20
C THR A 62 0.70 9.98 -3.37
N THR A 63 1.09 11.07 -2.68
CA THR A 63 0.15 11.88 -1.89
C THR A 63 -0.82 12.65 -2.79
N GLY A 64 -0.34 13.16 -3.93
CA GLY A 64 -1.14 13.91 -4.90
C GLY A 64 -2.05 13.05 -5.77
N PHE A 65 -1.72 11.77 -5.97
CA PHE A 65 -2.44 10.87 -6.87
C PHE A 65 -3.96 10.91 -6.67
N GLY A 66 -4.42 10.76 -5.43
CA GLY A 66 -5.84 10.76 -5.13
C GLY A 66 -6.51 12.12 -5.38
N PRO A 67 -6.04 13.23 -4.76
CA PRO A 67 -6.58 14.56 -5.02
C PRO A 67 -6.63 14.92 -6.51
N TRP A 68 -5.63 14.55 -7.32
CA TRP A 68 -5.62 14.85 -8.75
C TRP A 68 -6.69 14.10 -9.55
N ILE A 69 -6.99 12.84 -9.19
CA ILE A 69 -8.01 12.05 -9.90
C ILE A 69 -9.42 12.31 -9.37
N THR A 70 -9.59 12.64 -8.09
CA THR A 70 -10.90 12.87 -7.49
C THR A 70 -11.33 14.33 -7.54
N GLY A 71 -10.39 15.27 -7.67
CA GLY A 71 -10.63 16.71 -7.53
C GLY A 71 -10.90 17.15 -6.08
N GLU A 72 -10.77 16.24 -5.12
CA GLU A 72 -11.20 16.43 -3.74
C GLU A 72 -10.05 16.16 -2.76
N VAL A 73 -9.88 17.05 -1.79
CA VAL A 73 -8.81 16.96 -0.80
C VAL A 73 -9.41 16.54 0.54
N SER A 74 -9.05 15.33 0.97
CA SER A 74 -9.47 14.76 2.25
C SER A 74 -8.41 13.79 2.76
N GLN A 75 -8.51 13.40 4.03
CA GLN A 75 -7.63 12.41 4.64
C GLN A 75 -7.64 11.06 3.90
N PHE A 76 -8.74 10.71 3.24
CA PHE A 76 -8.83 9.50 2.43
C PHE A 76 -8.15 9.68 1.07
N THR A 77 -8.44 10.79 0.37
CA THR A 77 -7.94 10.98 -1.00
C THR A 77 -6.43 11.10 -1.04
N ILE A 78 -5.80 11.82 -0.10
CA ILE A 78 -4.32 11.92 -0.03
C ILE A 78 -3.61 10.57 0.21
N ARG A 79 -4.34 9.54 0.66
CA ARG A 79 -3.80 8.20 0.96
C ARG A 79 -4.01 7.19 -0.17
N LEU A 80 -4.73 7.54 -1.23
CA LEU A 80 -5.06 6.60 -2.31
C LEU A 80 -3.81 6.00 -2.97
N GLY A 81 -2.76 6.80 -3.17
CA GLY A 81 -1.49 6.30 -3.69
C GLY A 81 -0.87 5.25 -2.79
N SER A 82 -0.75 5.52 -1.49
CA SER A 82 -0.21 4.57 -0.50
C SER A 82 -1.04 3.29 -0.40
N LEU A 83 -2.37 3.40 -0.37
CA LEU A 83 -3.28 2.25 -0.31
C LEU A 83 -3.06 1.30 -1.51
N ILE A 84 -2.95 1.86 -2.71
CA ILE A 84 -2.74 1.10 -3.95
C ILE A 84 -1.34 0.49 -3.95
N LEU A 85 -0.31 1.30 -3.72
CA LEU A 85 1.09 0.86 -3.79
C LEU A 85 1.38 -0.22 -2.76
N TYR A 86 0.97 -0.05 -1.50
CA TYR A 86 1.20 -1.10 -0.50
C TYR A 86 0.44 -2.39 -0.81
N THR A 87 -0.76 -2.31 -1.42
CA THR A 87 -1.46 -3.52 -1.91
C THR A 87 -0.67 -4.20 -3.02
N GLY A 88 -0.09 -3.41 -3.93
CA GLY A 88 0.84 -3.90 -4.94
C GLY A 88 2.09 -4.54 -4.33
N SER A 89 2.68 -3.93 -3.30
CA SER A 89 3.84 -4.44 -2.58
C SER A 89 3.54 -5.78 -1.91
N LEU A 90 2.36 -5.95 -1.30
CA LEU A 90 1.92 -7.23 -0.74
C LEU A 90 1.84 -8.33 -1.81
N LEU A 91 1.34 -7.99 -3.01
CA LEU A 91 1.31 -8.92 -4.13
C LEU A 91 2.72 -9.28 -4.61
N LEU A 92 3.59 -8.29 -4.80
CA LEU A 92 4.98 -8.51 -5.20
C LEU A 92 5.72 -9.37 -4.17
N LEU A 93 5.55 -9.06 -2.88
CA LEU A 93 6.13 -9.82 -1.78
C LEU A 93 5.65 -11.28 -1.76
N TYR A 94 4.37 -11.52 -2.02
CA TYR A 94 3.81 -12.87 -2.19
C TYR A 94 4.44 -13.61 -3.39
N LEU A 95 4.55 -12.95 -4.54
CA LEU A 95 5.15 -13.55 -5.75
C LEU A 95 6.63 -13.87 -5.54
N THR A 96 7.39 -12.94 -4.95
CA THR A 96 8.80 -13.12 -4.61
C THR A 96 9.00 -14.26 -3.61
N SER A 97 8.20 -14.31 -2.54
CA SER A 97 8.26 -15.41 -1.56
C SER A 97 7.87 -16.76 -2.17
N THR A 98 6.94 -16.77 -3.13
CA THR A 98 6.58 -17.99 -3.87
C THR A 98 7.75 -18.46 -4.75
N HIS A 99 8.47 -17.53 -5.37
CA HIS A 99 9.60 -17.82 -6.25
C HIS A 99 10.86 -18.26 -5.49
N LEU A 100 11.15 -17.63 -4.35
CA LEU A 100 12.36 -17.90 -3.56
C LEU A 100 12.20 -19.08 -2.61
N PHE A 101 10.99 -19.35 -2.14
CA PHE A 101 10.74 -20.39 -1.14
C PHE A 101 9.67 -21.37 -1.61
N ASN A 102 8.42 -21.19 -1.17
CA ASN A 102 7.29 -22.05 -1.53
C ASN A 102 5.97 -21.34 -1.21
N THR A 103 4.85 -21.93 -1.67
CA THR A 103 3.51 -21.36 -1.47
C THR A 103 3.14 -21.14 -0.01
N LYS A 104 3.54 -22.03 0.91
CA LYS A 104 3.18 -21.88 2.34
C LYS A 104 3.92 -20.70 2.96
N ALA A 105 5.21 -20.57 2.67
CA ALA A 105 6.00 -19.42 3.09
C ALA A 105 5.40 -18.12 2.55
N ALA A 106 5.03 -18.08 1.26
CA ALA A 106 4.40 -16.92 0.64
C ALA A 106 3.05 -16.55 1.29
N GLN A 107 2.20 -17.54 1.58
CA GLN A 107 0.94 -17.32 2.29
C GLN A 107 1.15 -16.74 3.69
N LEU A 108 2.13 -17.26 4.43
CA LEU A 108 2.49 -16.73 5.73
C LEU A 108 3.05 -15.31 5.62
N THR A 109 3.95 -15.04 4.67
CA THR A 109 4.49 -13.70 4.40
C THR A 109 3.37 -12.70 4.12
N LEU A 110 2.43 -13.03 3.23
CA LEU A 110 1.29 -12.17 2.90
C LEU A 110 0.41 -11.90 4.12
N ALA A 111 0.06 -12.94 4.88
CA ALA A 111 -0.77 -12.81 6.08
C ALA A 111 -0.08 -11.96 7.16
N SER A 112 1.20 -12.24 7.43
CA SER A 112 2.01 -11.48 8.39
C SER A 112 2.13 -10.01 7.99
N ALA A 113 2.47 -9.73 6.73
CA ALA A 113 2.61 -8.36 6.24
C ALA A 113 1.28 -7.59 6.23
N THR A 114 0.15 -8.28 6.14
CA THR A 114 -1.19 -7.67 6.22
C THR A 114 -1.63 -7.38 7.65
N ILE A 115 -1.19 -8.16 8.65
CA ILE A 115 -1.66 -8.04 10.04
C ILE A 115 -0.75 -7.18 10.92
N ILE A 116 0.57 -7.17 10.66
CA ILE A 116 1.53 -6.45 11.49
C ILE A 116 1.16 -4.94 11.50
N PRO A 117 0.85 -4.35 12.67
CA PRO A 117 0.30 -3.00 12.74
C PRO A 117 1.16 -1.91 12.09
N ILE A 118 2.49 -1.98 12.28
CA ILE A 118 3.40 -0.99 11.70
C ILE A 118 3.39 -1.02 10.17
N PHE A 119 3.30 -2.21 9.57
CA PHE A 119 3.23 -2.34 8.12
C PHE A 119 1.86 -1.94 7.59
N GLN A 120 0.80 -2.37 8.27
CA GLN A 120 -0.56 -2.11 7.85
C GLN A 120 -0.92 -0.62 7.94
N ILE A 121 -0.52 0.07 9.01
CA ILE A 121 -0.86 1.48 9.24
C ILE A 121 0.24 2.39 8.69
N GLY A 122 1.49 2.21 9.12
CA GLY A 122 2.59 3.07 8.71
C GLY A 122 2.82 3.02 7.20
N PHE A 123 3.08 1.83 6.67
CA PHE A 123 3.41 1.67 5.24
C PHE A 123 2.18 1.47 4.35
N GLY A 124 1.05 1.10 4.94
CA GLY A 124 -0.15 0.69 4.20
C GLY A 124 -1.30 1.69 4.19
N VAL A 125 -1.38 2.61 5.16
CA VAL A 125 -2.44 3.62 5.25
C VAL A 125 -1.87 5.02 5.07
N LEU A 126 -0.87 5.39 5.87
CA LEU A 126 -0.37 6.76 5.89
C LEU A 126 0.32 7.13 4.58
N SER A 127 0.18 8.39 4.18
CA SER A 127 0.97 8.92 3.07
C SER A 127 2.39 9.22 3.56
N LEU A 128 3.27 8.23 3.43
CA LEU A 128 4.68 8.28 3.83
C LEU A 128 5.57 7.89 2.64
N PRO A 129 6.87 8.27 2.65
CA PRO A 129 7.82 7.86 1.61
C PRO A 129 8.01 6.34 1.54
N ASP A 130 7.67 5.59 2.59
CA ASP A 130 7.83 4.14 2.66
C ASP A 130 6.97 3.39 1.65
N SER A 131 5.72 3.80 1.41
CA SER A 131 4.82 3.10 0.49
C SER A 131 5.35 3.01 -0.95
N PRO A 132 5.78 4.12 -1.60
CA PRO A 132 6.44 4.04 -2.90
C PRO A 132 7.82 3.39 -2.84
N LEU A 133 8.59 3.59 -1.77
CA LEU A 133 9.92 2.96 -1.62
C LEU A 133 9.82 1.43 -1.66
N ILE A 134 8.92 0.85 -0.86
CA ILE A 134 8.73 -0.61 -0.78
C ILE A 134 8.23 -1.18 -2.11
N PHE A 135 7.47 -0.41 -2.90
CA PHE A 135 6.93 -0.90 -4.16
C PHE A 135 7.97 -0.91 -5.30
N PHE A 136 8.85 0.09 -5.37
CA PHE A 136 9.77 0.30 -6.49
C PHE A 136 11.21 -0.18 -6.25
N TRP A 137 11.54 -0.68 -5.07
CA TRP A 137 12.85 -1.24 -4.73
C TRP A 137 12.85 -2.77 -4.82
#